data_AF-A0A1I3Z494-F1
#
_entry.id   AF-A0A1I3Z494-F1
#
_cell.length_a   1.000
_cell.length_b   1.000
_cell.length_c   1.000
_cell.angle_alpha   90.00
_cell.angle_beta   90.00
_cell.angle_gamma   90.00
#
_symmetry.space_group_name_H-M   'P 1'
#
loop_
_entity.id
_entity.type
_entity.pdbx_description
1 polymer ?
#
loop_
_entity_poly.entity_id
_entity_poly.type
_entity_poly.pdbx_seq_one_letter_code
_entity_poly.pdbx_strand_id
1 'polypeptide(L)'
;WAPEMFLDELIGDLLQALPHPQLNYDRWILELDPKENNRRQLFGEQAATFDSDPVPEQPATAAPEMNQGDQNRASDAESNSRIIAQPATDTVQASKTPCAPVDKALAPAPSSRKNPVIPPYQPESSSESELSASEADDLHFAQTGLEPVSSVWHITPMQDDIEHLQNMAFRLAFELAEVMGCDRDLQAVSDARSAGFCLTDRPDVHPFSCLLHSLTGEISTDRHELTLTAVLLGTAEREAMPLLDDSQTVKFLRLLRIIRRLRELQRDMAPETLTM
;
A
#
# COMPACT_ATOMS: atom_id res chain seq x y z
N TRP A 1 18.75 -27.67 -40.66
CA TRP A 1 17.85 -28.14 -39.61
C TRP A 1 17.42 -26.96 -38.78
N ALA A 2 16.15 -26.91 -38.37
CA ALA A 2 15.69 -25.85 -37.47
C ALA A 2 16.16 -26.13 -36.03
N PRO A 3 16.49 -25.11 -35.23
CA PRO A 3 16.90 -25.29 -33.83
C PRO A 3 15.86 -26.06 -33.00
N GLU A 4 14.57 -25.86 -33.28
CA GLU A 4 13.46 -26.55 -32.59
C GLU A 4 13.47 -28.05 -32.88
N MET A 5 13.68 -28.46 -34.14
CA MET A 5 13.77 -29.87 -34.47
C MET A 5 14.96 -30.57 -33.79
N PHE A 6 16.08 -29.86 -33.61
CA PHE A 6 17.24 -30.40 -32.90
C PHE A 6 16.97 -30.53 -31.39
N LEU A 7 16.28 -29.56 -30.79
CA LEU A 7 15.88 -29.63 -29.38
C LEU A 7 14.90 -30.78 -29.14
N ASP A 8 13.91 -30.97 -30.02
CA ASP A 8 12.94 -32.05 -29.91
C ASP A 8 13.64 -33.43 -30.03
N GLU A 9 14.59 -33.58 -30.96
CA GLU A 9 15.42 -34.79 -31.12
C GLU A 9 16.29 -35.05 -29.87
N LEU A 10 16.97 -34.00 -29.37
CA LEU A 10 17.80 -34.09 -28.17
C LEU A 10 16.98 -34.46 -26.93
N ILE A 11 15.80 -33.86 -26.74
CA ILE A 11 14.92 -34.18 -25.61
C ILE A 11 14.40 -35.61 -25.75
N GLY A 12 14.08 -36.05 -26.98
CA GLY A 12 13.73 -37.44 -27.27
C GLY A 12 14.83 -38.43 -26.85
N ASP A 13 16.08 -38.13 -27.21
CA ASP A 13 17.25 -38.93 -26.83
C ASP A 13 17.48 -38.91 -25.31
N LEU A 14 17.31 -37.75 -24.66
CA LEU A 14 17.45 -37.61 -23.21
C LEU A 14 16.39 -38.41 -22.43
N LEU A 15 15.13 -38.40 -22.90
CA LEU A 15 14.06 -39.20 -22.31
C LEU A 15 14.31 -40.71 -22.44
N GLN A 16 14.90 -41.14 -23.56
CA GLN A 16 15.25 -42.54 -23.79
C GLN A 16 16.47 -42.98 -22.96
N ALA A 17 17.48 -42.11 -22.82
CA ALA A 17 18.69 -42.39 -22.06
C ALA A 17 18.49 -42.33 -20.54
N LEU A 18 17.60 -41.45 -20.06
CA LEU A 18 17.34 -41.20 -18.64
C LEU A 18 15.83 -41.25 -18.32
N PRO A 19 15.21 -42.45 -18.31
CA PRO A 19 13.80 -42.58 -17.96
C PRO A 19 13.59 -42.34 -16.46
N HIS A 20 13.21 -41.11 -16.10
CA HIS A 20 12.86 -40.75 -14.73
C HIS A 20 11.41 -40.23 -14.67
N PRO A 21 10.56 -40.68 -13.72
CA PRO A 21 9.14 -40.31 -13.68
C PRO A 21 8.89 -38.80 -13.47
N GLN A 22 9.91 -38.05 -13.03
CA GLN A 22 9.82 -36.60 -12.80
C GLN A 22 10.49 -35.75 -13.91
N LEU A 23 11.23 -36.36 -14.85
CA LEU A 23 11.88 -35.66 -15.97
C LEU A 23 11.18 -36.02 -17.27
N ASN A 24 10.03 -35.40 -17.51
CA ASN A 24 9.27 -35.53 -18.75
C ASN A 24 9.74 -34.51 -19.81
N TYR A 25 9.15 -34.57 -21.00
CA TYR A 25 9.45 -33.68 -22.11
C TYR A 25 9.37 -32.20 -21.71
N ASP A 26 8.27 -31.82 -21.06
CA ASP A 26 8.04 -30.44 -20.61
C ASP A 26 9.07 -29.99 -19.57
N ARG A 27 9.52 -30.91 -18.70
CA ARG A 27 10.56 -30.62 -17.71
C ARG A 27 11.92 -30.40 -18.38
N TRP A 28 12.26 -31.17 -19.42
CA TRP A 28 13.49 -30.93 -20.17
C TRP A 28 13.45 -29.64 -20.99
N ILE A 29 12.29 -29.22 -21.51
CA ILE A 29 12.14 -27.89 -22.12
C ILE A 29 12.50 -26.79 -21.12
N LEU A 30 12.02 -26.90 -19.89
CA LEU A 30 12.32 -25.94 -18.83
C LEU A 30 13.78 -26.02 -18.36
N GLU A 31 14.34 -27.23 -18.25
CA GLU A 31 15.72 -27.44 -17.80
C GLU A 31 16.76 -26.95 -18.82
N LEU A 32 16.43 -27.07 -20.11
CA LEU A 32 17.27 -26.61 -21.21
C LEU A 32 17.07 -25.12 -21.55
N ASP A 33 16.06 -24.44 -20.98
CA ASP A 33 15.88 -23.00 -21.16
C ASP A 33 16.93 -22.21 -20.36
N PRO A 34 17.85 -21.49 -21.03
CA PRO A 34 18.88 -20.72 -20.35
C PRO A 34 18.31 -19.59 -19.47
N LYS A 35 17.12 -19.08 -19.79
CA LYS A 35 16.45 -18.05 -18.96
C LYS A 35 15.95 -18.67 -17.66
N GLU A 36 15.39 -19.87 -17.72
CA GLU A 36 14.90 -20.59 -16.57
C GLU A 36 16.05 -21.01 -15.65
N ASN A 37 17.15 -21.51 -16.21
CA ASN A 37 18.34 -21.84 -15.44
C ASN A 37 18.95 -20.58 -14.78
N ASN A 38 19.04 -19.46 -15.50
CA ASN A 38 19.49 -18.19 -14.92
C ASN A 38 18.57 -17.73 -13.77
N ARG A 39 17.25 -17.87 -13.94
CA ARG A 39 16.26 -17.59 -12.89
C ARG A 39 16.49 -18.45 -11.65
N ARG A 40 16.68 -19.77 -11.81
CA ARG A 40 16.94 -20.68 -10.69
C ARG A 40 18.27 -20.42 -9.99
N GLN A 41 19.31 -20.03 -10.72
CA GLN A 41 20.59 -19.64 -10.13
C GLN A 41 20.48 -18.39 -9.25
N LEU A 42 19.64 -17.42 -9.65
CA LEU A 42 19.51 -16.15 -8.95
C LEU A 42 18.48 -16.19 -7.81
N PHE A 43 17.41 -16.99 -7.97
CA PHE A 43 16.26 -17.01 -7.05
C PHE A 43 16.03 -18.37 -6.35
N GLY A 44 16.91 -19.35 -6.58
CA GLY A 44 16.76 -20.72 -6.07
C GLY A 44 15.78 -21.57 -6.90
N GLU A 45 15.79 -22.89 -6.65
CA GLU A 45 14.88 -23.85 -7.28
C GLU A 45 13.45 -23.58 -6.80
N GLN A 46 12.70 -22.76 -7.53
CA GLN A 46 11.25 -22.78 -7.40
C GLN A 46 10.79 -24.10 -8.01
N ALA A 47 10.62 -25.12 -7.17
CA ALA A 47 9.88 -26.31 -7.55
C ALA A 47 8.52 -25.81 -8.06
N ALA A 48 8.26 -25.98 -9.35
CA ALA A 48 6.90 -25.96 -9.86
C ALA A 48 6.14 -27.04 -9.06
N THR A 49 5.44 -26.60 -8.03
CA THR A 49 4.62 -27.43 -7.16
C THR A 49 3.43 -27.90 -7.99
N PHE A 50 3.63 -29.00 -8.69
CA PHE A 50 2.52 -29.85 -9.10
C PHE A 50 2.26 -30.80 -7.94
N ASP A 51 1.03 -30.71 -7.42
CA ASP A 51 0.48 -31.51 -6.33
C ASP A 51 1.01 -32.95 -6.38
N SER A 52 1.82 -33.29 -5.38
CA SER A 52 2.00 -34.67 -4.99
C SER A 52 1.15 -34.87 -3.75
N ASP A 53 0.13 -35.72 -3.87
CA ASP A 53 -0.71 -36.18 -2.77
C ASP A 53 0.13 -36.47 -1.50
N PRO A 54 -0.36 -36.12 -0.29
CA PRO A 54 0.40 -36.26 0.93
C PRO A 54 0.50 -37.73 1.32
N VAL A 55 1.71 -38.28 1.32
CA VAL A 55 2.00 -39.55 2.01
C VAL A 55 2.01 -39.27 3.52
N PRO A 56 1.28 -40.05 4.37
CA PRO A 56 1.13 -39.72 5.78
C PRO A 56 2.41 -39.94 6.60
N GLU A 57 2.87 -38.90 7.30
CA GLU A 57 3.83 -39.03 8.39
C GLU A 57 3.18 -39.74 9.60
N GLN A 58 3.89 -40.69 10.20
CA GLN A 58 3.61 -41.14 11.57
C GLN A 58 4.77 -40.79 12.52
N PRO A 59 4.48 -40.47 13.79
CA PRO A 59 5.36 -39.70 14.66
C PRO A 59 6.03 -40.56 15.75
N ALA A 60 7.20 -40.16 16.24
CA ALA A 60 7.75 -40.68 17.50
C ALA A 60 8.70 -39.70 18.23
N THR A 61 8.16 -39.10 19.29
CA THR A 61 8.70 -38.95 20.67
C THR A 61 9.99 -38.17 21.00
N ALA A 62 9.78 -36.96 21.56
CA ALA A 62 10.18 -36.42 22.88
C ALA A 62 11.55 -36.72 23.55
N ALA A 63 12.34 -35.63 23.72
CA ALA A 63 13.04 -35.09 24.94
C ALA A 63 14.10 -35.96 25.69
N PRO A 64 15.04 -35.40 26.52
CA PRO A 64 15.01 -34.09 27.19
C PRO A 64 16.33 -33.26 27.28
N GLU A 65 16.15 -32.05 27.81
CA GLU A 65 17.14 -31.06 28.28
C GLU A 65 18.17 -31.62 29.27
N MET A 66 19.36 -31.02 29.27
CA MET A 66 20.31 -31.12 30.38
C MET A 66 20.85 -29.73 30.75
N ASN A 67 20.58 -29.37 31.99
CA ASN A 67 20.94 -28.16 32.70
C ASN A 67 22.11 -28.50 33.65
N GLN A 68 23.15 -27.66 33.77
CA GLN A 68 23.90 -27.38 35.01
C GLN A 68 25.19 -26.57 34.78
N GLY A 69 25.40 -25.55 35.63
CA GLY A 69 26.70 -24.92 35.81
C GLY A 69 26.68 -23.54 36.48
N ASP A 70 26.25 -23.47 37.74
CA ASP A 70 26.46 -22.36 38.68
C ASP A 70 27.92 -21.86 38.74
N GLN A 71 28.14 -20.55 38.95
CA GLN A 71 28.63 -20.01 40.24
C GLN A 71 28.90 -18.49 40.23
N ASN A 72 28.13 -17.80 41.09
CA ASN A 72 28.43 -16.62 41.94
C ASN A 72 29.84 -16.00 41.93
N ARG A 73 29.90 -14.65 41.87
CA ARG A 73 30.56 -13.85 42.94
C ARG A 73 30.14 -12.38 42.94
N ALA A 74 29.64 -11.94 44.10
CA ALA A 74 29.30 -10.58 44.48
C ALA A 74 30.51 -9.64 44.60
N SER A 75 30.27 -8.33 44.47
CA SER A 75 30.95 -7.28 45.24
C SER A 75 30.08 -6.02 45.29
N ASP A 76 29.67 -5.69 46.50
CA ASP A 76 29.03 -4.44 46.94
C ASP A 76 29.94 -3.21 46.76
N ALA A 77 29.34 -2.03 46.55
CA ALA A 77 29.78 -0.76 47.16
C ALA A 77 28.76 0.38 46.91
N GLU A 78 27.95 0.56 47.93
CA GLU A 78 27.18 1.71 48.42
C GLU A 78 27.67 3.14 48.08
N SER A 79 26.72 4.06 47.77
CA SER A 79 26.65 5.36 48.47
C SER A 79 25.31 6.10 48.28
N ASN A 80 24.82 6.58 49.42
CA ASN A 80 23.49 7.10 49.73
C ASN A 80 23.33 8.61 49.55
N SER A 81 22.09 9.09 49.37
CA SER A 81 21.48 10.27 50.06
C SER A 81 19.98 10.36 49.74
N ARG A 82 19.06 9.90 50.61
CA ARG A 82 18.38 10.60 51.74
C ARG A 82 17.53 11.82 51.29
N ILE A 83 16.23 11.67 51.01
CA ILE A 83 15.03 11.86 51.89
C ILE A 83 14.91 13.26 52.55
N ILE A 84 13.80 13.99 52.33
CA ILE A 84 12.77 14.41 53.34
C ILE A 84 11.87 15.60 52.88
N ALA A 85 10.57 15.28 52.84
CA ALA A 85 9.34 16.01 53.28
C ALA A 85 8.73 17.27 52.62
N GLN A 86 7.40 17.17 52.52
CA GLN A 86 6.35 18.21 52.47
C GLN A 86 6.30 19.05 53.77
N PRO A 87 5.46 20.12 53.87
CA PRO A 87 4.05 19.95 54.25
C PRO A 87 3.03 20.95 53.65
N ALA A 88 1.75 20.68 53.99
CA ALA A 88 0.44 21.33 53.73
C ALA A 88 0.34 22.87 53.93
N THR A 89 -0.72 23.62 53.54
CA THR A 89 -2.13 23.54 54.03
C THR A 89 -3.08 24.52 53.28
N ASP A 90 -4.34 24.11 53.12
CA ASP A 90 -5.66 24.81 53.02
C ASP A 90 -5.85 26.21 52.38
N THR A 91 -6.94 26.38 51.59
CA THR A 91 -8.18 27.13 51.97
C THR A 91 -9.23 27.19 50.82
N VAL A 92 -10.34 26.47 50.99
CA VAL A 92 -11.78 26.83 50.79
C VAL A 92 -12.18 28.00 49.87
N GLN A 93 -13.08 27.78 48.88
CA GLN A 93 -14.46 28.34 48.88
C GLN A 93 -15.38 27.79 47.77
N ALA A 94 -16.60 27.44 48.20
CA ALA A 94 -17.74 26.95 47.42
C ALA A 94 -18.81 28.05 47.23
N SER A 95 -19.71 27.86 46.27
CA SER A 95 -21.14 28.30 46.22
C SER A 95 -21.73 27.92 44.85
N LYS A 96 -22.99 27.53 44.62
CA LYS A 96 -24.15 27.04 45.39
C LYS A 96 -25.26 26.76 44.34
N THR A 97 -26.02 25.67 44.52
CA THR A 97 -27.27 25.26 43.83
C THR A 97 -28.46 26.21 44.15
N PRO A 98 -29.65 26.13 43.51
CA PRO A 98 -30.72 25.15 43.92
C PRO A 98 -31.63 24.61 42.77
N CYS A 99 -31.95 23.30 42.73
CA CYS A 99 -33.23 22.62 43.11
C CYS A 99 -34.43 22.86 42.15
N ALA A 100 -35.35 21.95 41.81
CA ALA A 100 -35.65 20.51 41.96
C ALA A 100 -36.98 20.25 41.14
N PRO A 101 -37.88 19.29 41.44
CA PRO A 101 -37.92 17.82 41.24
C PRO A 101 -39.08 17.40 40.27
N VAL A 102 -39.33 16.13 39.89
CA VAL A 102 -40.15 15.08 40.57
C VAL A 102 -40.19 13.89 39.57
N ASP A 103 -39.60 12.73 39.82
CA ASP A 103 -40.07 11.55 40.57
C ASP A 103 -41.26 10.78 39.91
N LYS A 104 -41.02 9.57 39.42
CA LYS A 104 -41.49 8.30 40.03
C LYS A 104 -41.50 7.12 39.05
N ALA A 105 -40.91 6.02 39.51
CA ALA A 105 -40.76 4.70 38.91
C ALA A 105 -42.08 3.95 38.66
N LEU A 106 -42.06 2.91 37.79
CA LEU A 106 -42.23 1.48 38.12
C LEU A 106 -42.58 0.63 36.85
N ALA A 107 -41.80 -0.41 36.53
CA ALA A 107 -42.18 -1.57 35.69
C ALA A 107 -42.77 -2.69 36.59
N PRO A 108 -43.53 -3.75 36.16
CA PRO A 108 -43.40 -4.53 34.91
C PRO A 108 -44.75 -5.11 34.32
N ALA A 109 -44.63 -5.92 33.25
CA ALA A 109 -45.68 -6.62 32.45
C ALA A 109 -46.48 -7.71 33.25
N PRO A 110 -47.58 -8.37 32.75
CA PRO A 110 -47.59 -9.24 31.55
C PRO A 110 -48.93 -9.53 30.78
N SER A 111 -48.76 -10.20 29.62
CA SER A 111 -49.58 -11.29 29.03
C SER A 111 -50.82 -11.06 28.13
N SER A 112 -50.71 -11.69 26.94
CA SER A 112 -51.70 -12.44 26.16
C SER A 112 -52.89 -11.74 25.50
N ARG A 113 -52.88 -11.72 24.16
CA ARG A 113 -53.87 -12.45 23.35
C ARG A 113 -53.39 -12.65 21.90
N LYS A 114 -53.61 -13.88 21.43
CA LYS A 114 -53.30 -14.44 20.11
C LYS A 114 -54.18 -13.81 19.02
N ASN A 115 -53.61 -13.56 17.85
CA ASN A 115 -54.25 -13.72 16.54
C ASN A 115 -53.15 -13.93 15.48
N PRO A 116 -53.16 -15.03 14.70
CA PRO A 116 -52.16 -15.28 13.67
C PRO A 116 -52.55 -14.51 12.40
N VAL A 117 -51.77 -13.48 12.07
CA VAL A 117 -51.84 -12.83 10.74
C VAL A 117 -50.61 -13.31 9.98
N ILE A 118 -50.86 -14.07 8.92
CA ILE A 118 -49.88 -14.60 7.98
C ILE A 118 -49.16 -13.41 7.32
N PRO A 119 -47.84 -13.23 7.48
CA PRO A 119 -47.09 -12.31 6.64
C PRO A 119 -46.90 -12.94 5.26
N PRO A 120 -47.05 -12.16 4.16
CA PRO A 120 -46.82 -12.67 2.81
C PRO A 120 -45.33 -13.02 2.63
N TYR A 121 -45.09 -14.11 1.90
CA TYR A 121 -43.79 -14.56 1.41
C TYR A 121 -42.91 -13.38 0.94
N GLN A 122 -41.80 -13.12 1.64
CA GLN A 122 -40.63 -12.50 1.03
C GLN A 122 -39.77 -13.62 0.42
N PRO A 123 -39.33 -13.50 -0.84
CA PRO A 123 -38.25 -14.33 -1.32
C PRO A 123 -36.97 -13.93 -0.58
N GLU A 124 -36.54 -14.79 0.35
CA GLU A 124 -35.16 -14.90 0.81
C GLU A 124 -34.30 -15.31 -0.39
N SER A 125 -33.72 -14.32 -1.07
CA SER A 125 -32.56 -14.43 -1.95
C SER A 125 -31.95 -13.03 -2.00
N SER A 126 -30.74 -12.73 -1.52
CA SER A 126 -29.58 -13.59 -1.44
C SER A 126 -28.70 -13.09 -0.30
N SER A 127 -28.43 -13.97 0.65
CA SER A 127 -27.22 -13.93 1.46
C SER A 127 -26.02 -14.26 0.54
N GLU A 128 -25.65 -13.34 -0.35
CA GLU A 128 -24.45 -13.43 -1.19
C GLU A 128 -23.94 -12.01 -1.50
N SER A 129 -23.23 -11.40 -0.54
CA SER A 129 -22.09 -10.49 -0.76
C SER A 129 -21.61 -9.92 0.57
N GLU A 130 -21.21 -10.79 1.49
CA GLU A 130 -20.40 -10.39 2.66
C GLU A 130 -19.06 -11.15 2.66
N LEU A 131 -18.50 -11.44 1.47
CA LEU A 131 -17.19 -12.08 1.30
C LEU A 131 -16.22 -11.29 0.41
N SER A 132 -16.42 -9.97 0.23
CA SER A 132 -15.49 -9.12 -0.53
C SER A 132 -15.41 -7.68 0.00
N ALA A 133 -15.52 -7.51 1.32
CA ALA A 133 -15.33 -6.21 1.99
C ALA A 133 -14.08 -6.16 2.91
N SER A 134 -13.20 -7.16 2.84
CA SER A 134 -12.00 -7.23 3.69
C SER A 134 -10.69 -6.88 2.99
N GLU A 135 -10.67 -6.63 1.68
CA GLU A 135 -9.47 -6.24 0.91
C GLU A 135 -9.42 -4.74 0.58
N ALA A 136 -10.39 -3.94 1.06
CA ALA A 136 -10.58 -2.57 0.62
C ALA A 136 -9.94 -1.49 1.52
N ASP A 137 -9.28 -1.86 2.63
CA ASP A 137 -8.87 -0.88 3.65
C ASP A 137 -7.37 -0.91 4.02
N ASP A 138 -6.50 -1.24 3.06
CA ASP A 138 -5.05 -1.21 3.27
C ASP A 138 -4.46 0.22 3.24
N LEU A 139 -5.26 1.23 2.84
CA LEU A 139 -4.81 2.61 2.64
C LEU A 139 -5.53 3.64 3.51
N HIS A 140 -6.14 3.24 4.63
CA HIS A 140 -6.82 4.18 5.55
C HIS A 140 -5.92 5.37 5.95
N PHE A 141 -4.61 5.16 6.09
CA PHE A 141 -3.65 6.22 6.43
C PHE A 141 -3.55 7.33 5.36
N ALA A 142 -3.87 7.03 4.10
CA ALA A 142 -3.80 7.98 2.98
C ALA A 142 -5.15 8.65 2.63
N GLN A 143 -6.23 8.34 3.36
CA GLN A 143 -7.57 8.93 3.19
C GLN A 143 -7.71 10.30 3.89
N THR A 144 -6.61 11.04 4.00
CA THR A 144 -6.55 12.35 4.67
C THR A 144 -6.15 13.43 3.66
N GLY A 145 -6.29 14.71 4.01
CA GLY A 145 -5.82 15.83 3.18
C GLY A 145 -6.80 16.30 2.12
N LEU A 146 -6.28 16.97 1.07
CA LEU A 146 -7.07 17.61 0.01
C LEU A 146 -7.58 16.59 -1.00
N GLU A 147 -6.76 15.59 -1.33
CA GLU A 147 -7.14 14.47 -2.20
C GLU A 147 -6.99 13.13 -1.44
N PRO A 148 -8.08 12.60 -0.87
CA PRO A 148 -8.04 11.31 -0.16
C PRO A 148 -7.80 10.16 -1.14
N VAL A 149 -6.87 9.27 -0.81
CA VAL A 149 -6.51 8.11 -1.66
C VAL A 149 -6.97 6.81 -1.02
N SER A 150 -8.04 6.23 -1.55
CA SER A 150 -8.50 4.88 -1.18
C SER A 150 -7.87 3.76 -2.03
N SER A 151 -7.42 4.09 -3.25
CA SER A 151 -6.73 3.16 -4.15
C SER A 151 -5.75 3.91 -5.04
N VAL A 152 -4.53 3.38 -5.17
CA VAL A 152 -3.53 3.95 -6.09
C VAL A 152 -3.97 3.78 -7.55
N TRP A 153 -4.49 2.61 -7.92
CA TRP A 153 -4.69 2.22 -9.34
C TRP A 153 -6.10 2.47 -9.88
N HIS A 154 -7.12 2.33 -9.04
CA HIS A 154 -8.51 2.38 -9.47
C HIS A 154 -8.96 3.82 -9.75
N ILE A 155 -9.49 4.08 -10.95
CA ILE A 155 -10.10 5.36 -11.31
C ILE A 155 -11.56 5.08 -11.62
N THR A 156 -12.45 5.78 -10.92
CA THR A 156 -13.90 5.64 -11.12
C THR A 156 -14.25 6.09 -12.54
N PRO A 157 -15.08 5.35 -13.30
CA PRO A 157 -15.49 5.76 -14.65
C PRO A 157 -16.12 7.16 -14.74
N MET A 158 -16.70 7.65 -13.63
CA MET A 158 -17.28 8.99 -13.52
C MET A 158 -16.26 10.12 -13.39
N GLN A 159 -15.01 9.80 -13.07
CA GLN A 159 -13.90 10.74 -12.89
C GLN A 159 -12.83 10.53 -13.99
N ASP A 160 -13.08 9.63 -14.94
CA ASP A 160 -12.15 9.24 -15.99
C ASP A 160 -12.30 10.11 -17.24
N ASP A 161 -12.23 11.42 -17.03
CA ASP A 161 -12.24 12.44 -18.06
C ASP A 161 -11.15 13.48 -17.80
N ILE A 162 -10.81 14.26 -18.83
CA ILE A 162 -9.66 15.17 -18.79
C ILE A 162 -9.79 16.22 -17.69
N GLU A 163 -10.97 16.82 -17.52
CA GLU A 163 -11.17 17.89 -16.54
C GLU A 163 -11.05 17.37 -15.10
N HIS A 164 -11.66 16.22 -14.81
CA HIS A 164 -11.55 15.62 -13.47
C HIS A 164 -10.13 15.16 -13.19
N LEU A 165 -9.47 14.47 -14.12
CA LEU A 165 -8.10 13.99 -13.92
C LEU A 165 -7.10 15.15 -13.76
N GLN A 166 -7.28 16.27 -14.48
CA GLN A 166 -6.47 17.48 -14.29
C GLN A 166 -6.67 18.10 -12.90
N ASN A 167 -7.92 18.18 -12.44
CA ASN A 167 -8.21 18.70 -11.10
C ASN A 167 -7.63 17.80 -10.01
N MET A 168 -7.76 16.48 -10.14
CA MET A 168 -7.16 15.51 -9.22
C MET A 168 -5.63 15.62 -9.22
N ALA A 169 -5.01 15.74 -10.41
CA ALA A 169 -3.58 15.91 -10.53
C ALA A 169 -3.08 17.19 -9.85
N PHE A 170 -3.77 18.33 -10.04
CA PHE A 170 -3.43 19.58 -9.36
C PHE A 170 -3.58 19.46 -7.85
N ARG A 171 -4.69 18.89 -7.34
CA ARG A 171 -4.91 18.72 -5.89
C ARG A 171 -3.82 17.88 -5.24
N LEU A 172 -3.47 16.75 -5.85
CA LEU A 172 -2.38 15.88 -5.38
C LEU A 172 -1.03 16.61 -5.42
N ALA A 173 -0.70 17.28 -6.54
CA ALA A 173 0.56 18.00 -6.67
C ALA A 173 0.66 19.16 -5.67
N PHE A 174 -0.43 19.92 -5.48
CA PHE A 174 -0.50 21.02 -4.52
C PHE A 174 -0.34 20.54 -3.10
N GLU A 175 -1.03 19.46 -2.71
CA GLU A 175 -0.92 18.90 -1.38
C GLU A 175 0.50 18.39 -1.07
N LEU A 176 1.11 17.69 -2.03
CA LEU A 176 2.50 17.25 -1.90
C LEU A 176 3.45 18.45 -1.77
N ALA A 177 3.24 19.51 -2.54
CA ALA A 177 4.05 20.72 -2.46
C ALA A 177 3.83 21.49 -1.15
N GLU A 178 2.61 21.52 -0.61
CA GLU A 178 2.30 22.15 0.68
C GLU A 178 3.05 21.48 1.83
N VAL A 179 3.09 20.14 1.87
CA VAL A 179 3.86 19.39 2.87
C VAL A 179 5.36 19.72 2.78
N MET A 180 5.86 19.97 1.56
CA MET A 180 7.25 20.36 1.32
C MET A 180 7.52 21.86 1.45
N GLY A 181 6.50 22.68 1.72
CA GLY A 181 6.63 24.13 1.86
C GLY A 181 6.88 24.87 0.53
N CYS A 182 6.51 24.27 -0.61
CA CYS A 182 6.72 24.82 -1.95
C CYS A 182 5.43 24.93 -2.79
N ASP A 183 4.26 24.95 -2.13
CA ASP A 183 2.93 25.14 -2.74
C ASP A 183 2.84 26.37 -3.64
N ARG A 184 3.55 27.44 -3.28
CA ARG A 184 3.55 28.74 -3.98
C ARG A 184 4.18 28.69 -5.37
N ASP A 185 4.91 27.63 -5.68
CA ASP A 185 5.55 27.43 -6.98
C ASP A 185 4.56 26.86 -7.99
N LEU A 186 3.45 26.25 -7.55
CA LEU A 186 2.48 25.58 -8.42
C LEU A 186 1.28 26.47 -8.75
N GLN A 187 0.82 26.36 -9.99
CA GLN A 187 -0.40 27.00 -10.47
C GLN A 187 -1.28 26.01 -11.22
N ALA A 188 -2.60 26.09 -11.01
CA ALA A 188 -3.57 25.29 -11.76
C ALA A 188 -3.66 25.73 -13.22
N VAL A 189 -3.77 24.77 -14.13
CA VAL A 189 -3.86 25.01 -15.58
C VAL A 189 -4.98 24.14 -16.16
N SER A 190 -5.88 24.77 -16.92
CA SER A 190 -7.06 24.10 -17.49
C SER A 190 -6.96 23.83 -19.00
N ASP A 191 -5.77 23.91 -19.58
CA ASP A 191 -5.59 23.57 -20.99
C ASP A 191 -5.78 22.07 -21.24
N ALA A 192 -6.47 21.68 -22.31
CA ALA A 192 -6.82 20.28 -22.58
C ALA A 192 -5.60 19.35 -22.71
N ARG A 193 -4.42 19.87 -23.09
CA ARG A 193 -3.17 19.10 -23.19
C ARG A 193 -2.28 19.22 -21.94
N SER A 194 -2.63 20.07 -20.98
CA SER A 194 -1.90 20.21 -19.72
C SER A 194 -2.06 18.98 -18.81
N ALA A 195 -1.15 18.83 -17.85
CA ALA A 195 -1.29 17.88 -16.75
C ALA A 195 -2.26 18.36 -15.65
N GLY A 196 -2.79 19.58 -15.76
CA GLY A 196 -3.65 20.21 -14.75
C GLY A 196 -2.95 21.27 -13.90
N PHE A 197 -1.61 21.35 -13.99
CA PHE A 197 -0.79 22.29 -13.23
C PHE A 197 0.52 22.63 -13.96
N CYS A 198 1.13 23.76 -13.62
CA CYS A 198 2.45 24.19 -14.09
C CYS A 198 3.25 24.89 -12.98
N LEU A 199 4.52 25.17 -13.25
CA LEU A 199 5.33 26.03 -12.40
C LEU A 199 5.03 27.50 -12.65
N THR A 200 5.15 28.30 -11.60
CA THR A 200 5.18 29.75 -11.66
C THR A 200 6.58 30.19 -12.12
N ASP A 201 6.64 31.17 -13.03
CA ASP A 201 7.90 31.74 -13.49
C ASP A 201 8.57 32.55 -12.37
N ARG A 202 9.45 31.89 -11.60
CA ARG A 202 10.20 32.46 -10.47
C ARG A 202 11.66 32.02 -10.57
N PRO A 203 12.61 32.85 -10.12
CA PRO A 203 14.02 32.50 -10.13
C PRO A 203 14.40 31.44 -9.07
N ASP A 204 13.64 31.35 -7.97
CA ASP A 204 13.96 30.51 -6.81
C ASP A 204 12.92 29.39 -6.62
N VAL A 205 12.70 28.56 -7.64
CA VAL A 205 11.76 27.42 -7.57
C VAL A 205 12.36 26.29 -6.74
N HIS A 206 11.55 25.70 -5.86
CA HIS A 206 11.99 24.60 -5.02
C HIS A 206 12.27 23.32 -5.86
N PRO A 207 13.33 22.53 -5.54
CA PRO A 207 13.67 21.32 -6.30
C PRO A 207 12.52 20.29 -6.38
N PHE A 208 11.70 20.22 -5.33
CA PHE A 208 10.52 19.35 -5.32
C PHE A 208 9.44 19.81 -6.30
N SER A 209 9.22 21.12 -6.45
CA SER A 209 8.32 21.68 -7.45
C SER A 209 8.82 21.36 -8.86
N CYS A 210 10.14 21.44 -9.09
CA CYS A 210 10.77 21.03 -10.36
C CYS A 210 10.54 19.53 -10.65
N LEU A 211 10.65 18.66 -9.64
CA LEU A 211 10.34 17.24 -9.78
C LEU A 211 8.87 17.03 -10.16
N LEU A 212 7.92 17.66 -9.46
CA LEU A 212 6.49 17.55 -9.79
C LEU A 212 6.21 18.06 -11.21
N HIS A 213 6.86 19.14 -11.61
CA HIS A 213 6.74 19.68 -12.96
C HIS A 213 7.32 18.74 -14.02
N SER A 214 8.41 18.03 -13.74
CA SER A 214 8.95 17.02 -14.67
C SER A 214 7.93 15.91 -14.99
N LEU A 215 6.98 15.63 -14.08
CA LEU A 215 5.91 14.66 -14.32
C LEU A 215 4.93 15.13 -15.40
N THR A 216 4.83 16.43 -15.66
CA THR A 216 4.01 16.96 -16.76
C THR A 216 4.66 16.69 -18.12
N GLY A 217 5.93 16.27 -18.17
CA GLY A 217 6.66 16.02 -19.42
C GLY A 217 7.23 17.30 -20.06
N GLU A 218 7.14 18.43 -19.36
CA GLU A 218 7.86 19.65 -19.70
C GLU A 218 9.32 19.55 -19.22
N ILE A 219 10.26 19.90 -20.10
CA ILE A 219 11.69 19.76 -19.83
C ILE A 219 12.17 21.06 -19.18
N SER A 220 12.46 21.02 -17.88
CA SER A 220 13.16 22.13 -17.22
C SER A 220 14.65 22.01 -17.45
N THR A 221 15.30 23.09 -17.89
CA THR A 221 16.75 23.12 -18.15
C THR A 221 17.58 23.34 -16.88
N ASP A 222 16.96 23.40 -15.70
CA ASP A 222 17.63 23.82 -14.47
C ASP A 222 17.98 22.67 -13.51
N ARG A 223 19.19 22.75 -12.94
CA ARG A 223 20.04 21.63 -12.49
C ARG A 223 19.81 21.17 -11.04
N HIS A 224 18.57 21.18 -10.56
CA HIS A 224 18.26 20.69 -9.22
C HIS A 224 17.47 19.38 -9.29
N GLU A 225 18.16 18.31 -9.68
CA GLU A 225 17.57 16.98 -9.87
C GLU A 225 17.42 16.27 -8.51
N LEU A 226 16.20 16.23 -7.98
CA LEU A 226 15.86 15.26 -6.95
C LEU A 226 15.73 13.89 -7.61
N THR A 227 16.49 12.91 -7.11
CA THR A 227 16.33 11.53 -7.57
C THR A 227 15.10 10.89 -6.91
N LEU A 228 14.41 10.02 -7.65
CA LEU A 228 13.30 9.25 -7.06
C LEU A 228 13.74 8.40 -5.88
N THR A 229 15.01 7.98 -5.85
CA THR A 229 15.58 7.25 -4.70
C THR A 229 15.60 8.13 -3.46
N ALA A 230 16.09 9.38 -3.53
CA ALA A 230 16.08 10.30 -2.39
C ALA A 230 14.65 10.65 -1.95
N VAL A 231 13.72 10.73 -2.90
CA VAL A 231 12.34 11.13 -2.63
C VAL A 231 11.53 10.02 -1.97
N LEU A 232 11.63 8.79 -2.49
CA LEU A 232 10.73 7.68 -2.12
C LEU A 232 11.38 6.62 -1.24
N LEU A 233 12.70 6.47 -1.28
CA LEU A 233 13.39 5.32 -0.67
C LEU A 233 14.42 5.75 0.39
N GLY A 234 15.05 6.91 0.22
CA GLY A 234 16.22 7.29 1.00
C GLY A 234 17.44 6.43 0.69
N THR A 235 18.31 6.23 1.69
CA THR A 235 19.42 5.26 1.61
C THR A 235 19.37 4.28 2.79
N ALA A 236 20.22 3.26 2.77
CA ALA A 236 20.35 2.31 3.88
C ALA A 236 20.94 2.93 5.16
N GLU A 237 21.44 4.17 5.08
CA GLU A 237 21.98 4.91 6.21
C GLU A 237 20.84 5.49 7.06
N ARG A 238 20.99 5.43 8.39
CA ARG A 238 19.96 5.84 9.34
C ARG A 238 19.57 7.33 9.23
N GLU A 239 20.44 8.15 8.67
CA GLU A 239 20.27 9.61 8.57
C GLU A 239 19.65 10.04 7.24
N ALA A 240 19.56 9.14 6.25
CA ALA A 240 19.09 9.43 4.91
C ALA A 240 17.68 8.87 4.69
N MET A 241 16.74 9.32 5.52
CA MET A 241 15.33 8.97 5.39
C MET A 241 14.75 9.52 4.07
N PRO A 242 13.74 8.84 3.50
CA PRO A 242 13.04 9.36 2.33
C PRO A 242 12.40 10.71 2.63
N LEU A 243 12.36 11.57 1.61
CA LEU A 243 11.75 12.90 1.71
C LEU A 243 10.23 12.82 1.90
N LEU A 244 9.58 11.81 1.31
CA LEU A 244 8.15 11.55 1.47
C LEU A 244 7.91 10.44 2.49
N ASP A 245 6.97 10.66 3.40
CA ASP A 245 6.44 9.61 4.26
C ASP A 245 5.54 8.62 3.45
N ASP A 246 5.07 7.56 4.09
CA ASP A 246 4.23 6.55 3.43
C ASP A 246 2.94 7.15 2.85
N SER A 247 2.31 8.09 3.57
CA SER A 247 1.08 8.77 3.13
C SER A 247 1.33 9.61 1.86
N GLN A 248 2.38 10.41 1.86
CA GLN A 248 2.78 11.22 0.71
C GLN A 248 3.27 10.35 -0.45
N THR A 249 3.94 9.24 -0.16
CA THR A 249 4.38 8.28 -1.17
C THR A 249 3.18 7.68 -1.91
N VAL A 250 2.13 7.28 -1.20
CA VAL A 250 0.88 6.79 -1.82
C VAL A 250 0.24 7.86 -2.69
N LYS A 251 0.21 9.12 -2.23
CA LYS A 251 -0.32 10.26 -3.00
C LYS A 251 0.52 10.56 -4.24
N PHE A 252 1.84 10.45 -4.15
CA PHE A 252 2.75 10.58 -5.28
C PHE A 252 2.55 9.47 -6.31
N LEU A 253 2.41 8.22 -5.88
CA LEU A 253 2.09 7.10 -6.76
C LEU A 253 0.70 7.26 -7.41
N ARG A 254 -0.27 7.76 -6.65
CA ARG A 254 -1.59 8.11 -7.17
C ARG A 254 -1.49 9.21 -8.23
N LEU A 255 -0.71 10.26 -8.00
CA LEU A 255 -0.47 11.32 -8.98
C LEU A 255 0.11 10.77 -10.28
N LEU A 256 1.12 9.89 -10.20
CA LEU A 256 1.67 9.20 -11.38
C LEU A 256 0.59 8.42 -12.13
N ARG A 257 -0.27 7.68 -11.41
CA ARG A 257 -1.38 6.92 -12.03
C ARG A 257 -2.35 7.84 -12.76
N ILE A 258 -2.73 8.97 -12.16
CA ILE A 258 -3.65 9.96 -12.73
C ILE A 258 -3.04 10.61 -13.96
N ILE A 259 -1.79 11.09 -13.88
CA ILE A 259 -1.09 11.71 -15.03
C ILE A 259 -0.98 10.71 -16.18
N ARG A 260 -0.64 9.44 -15.91
CA ARG A 260 -0.59 8.40 -16.95
C ARG A 260 -1.95 8.24 -17.64
N ARG A 261 -3.04 8.17 -16.88
CA ARG A 261 -4.39 8.06 -17.45
C ARG A 261 -4.77 9.27 -18.29
N LEU A 262 -4.51 10.46 -17.75
CA LEU A 262 -4.77 11.73 -18.42
C LEU A 262 -4.07 11.78 -19.78
N ARG A 263 -2.80 11.34 -19.82
CA ARG A 263 -2.02 11.28 -21.06
C ARG A 263 -2.55 10.23 -22.05
N GLU A 264 -3.16 9.13 -21.59
CA GLU A 264 -3.86 8.18 -22.46
C GLU A 264 -5.04 8.89 -23.16
N LEU A 265 -5.92 9.53 -22.40
CA LEU A 265 -7.08 10.25 -22.96
C LEU A 265 -6.68 11.38 -23.91
N GLN A 266 -5.62 12.12 -23.59
CA GLN A 266 -5.12 13.20 -24.45
C GLN A 266 -4.51 12.72 -25.77
N ARG A 267 -3.96 11.49 -25.81
CA ARG A 267 -3.51 10.89 -27.07
C ARG A 267 -4.69 10.47 -27.93
N ASP A 268 -5.73 9.90 -27.31
CA ASP A 268 -6.95 9.52 -28.01
C ASP A 268 -7.70 10.74 -28.58
N MET A 269 -7.55 11.90 -27.93
CA MET A 269 -8.05 13.19 -28.42
C MET A 269 -7.29 13.79 -29.60
N ALA A 270 -6.09 13.30 -29.93
CA ALA A 270 -5.37 13.75 -31.10
C ALA A 270 -5.78 12.86 -32.29
N PRO A 271 -6.87 13.17 -33.03
CA PRO A 271 -7.12 12.47 -34.28
C PRO A 271 -5.92 12.70 -35.20
N GLU A 272 -5.63 11.72 -36.03
CA GLU A 272 -4.60 11.67 -37.06
C GLU A 272 -4.43 13.00 -37.84
N THR A 273 -3.72 13.99 -37.28
CA THR A 273 -3.30 15.20 -38.02
C THR A 273 -2.02 14.90 -38.79
N LEU A 274 -1.98 13.78 -39.51
CA LEU A 274 -0.83 13.36 -40.31
C LEU A 274 -1.25 12.43 -41.46
N THR A 275 -2.26 12.85 -42.21
CA THR A 275 -2.42 12.41 -43.61
C THR A 275 -2.95 13.57 -44.45
N MET A 276 -2.03 14.35 -45.04
CA MET A 276 -2.10 14.92 -46.40
C MET A 276 -0.74 15.51 -46.78
#